data_AF-A0A7X9WI36-F1
#
_entry.id   AF-A0A7X9WI36-F1
#
_cell.length_a   1.000
_cell.length_b   1.000
_cell.length_c   1.000
_cell.angle_alpha   90.00
_cell.angle_beta   90.00
_cell.angle_gamma   90.00
#
_symmetry.space_group_name_H-M   'P 1'
#
loop_
_entity.id
_entity.type
_entity.pdbx_description
1 polymer ?
#
loop_
_entity_poly.entity_id
_entity_poly.type
_entity_poly.pdbx_seq_one_letter_code
_entity_poly.pdbx_strand_id
1 'polypeptide(L)'
;MAIDLDFRRRAVRTLTNQIGCYVLCDLNAVPLYVGQSKDGIRARVNRHLTSARSDIIANRQVDVWEIAHVWAYPVENSSDINPLEDALFHAFHPKSALMNGKVPPAPATAIALPEPAQVVQVMADGEIAEKLDPALRLPRQAEHYSQIVGHFLAVKNSREIAGAIEAHFQRLQRYHRELLKLGQEIEGDQGEG
;
A
#
# COMPACT_ATOMS: atom_id res chain seq x y z
N MET A 1 12.63 11.61 -7.96
CA MET A 1 11.87 12.80 -7.54
C MET A 1 11.64 12.75 -6.03
N ALA A 2 11.68 13.90 -5.36
CA ALA A 2 11.50 13.98 -3.90
C ALA A 2 10.01 14.03 -3.51
N ILE A 3 9.67 13.39 -2.39
CA ILE A 3 8.32 13.45 -1.78
C ILE A 3 8.11 14.84 -1.18
N ASP A 4 6.94 15.46 -1.36
CA ASP A 4 6.59 16.69 -0.63
C ASP A 4 6.33 16.35 0.85
N LEU A 5 7.41 16.33 1.62
CA LEU A 5 7.37 15.99 3.05
C LEU A 5 6.55 16.98 3.86
N ASP A 6 6.44 18.24 3.43
CA ASP A 6 5.71 19.26 4.18
C ASP A 6 4.21 19.13 3.94
N PHE A 7 3.77 18.88 2.70
CA PHE A 7 2.39 18.48 2.42
C PHE A 7 2.02 17.25 3.23
N ARG A 8 2.84 16.19 3.14
CA ARG A 8 2.59 14.92 3.82
C ARG A 8 2.49 15.09 5.34
N ARG A 9 3.40 15.85 5.96
CA ARG A 9 3.33 16.16 7.40
C ARG A 9 2.06 16.91 7.77
N ARG A 10 1.65 17.92 7.00
CA ARG A 10 0.41 18.67 7.24
C ARG A 10 -0.82 17.76 7.14
N ALA A 11 -0.89 16.95 6.08
CA ALA A 11 -1.98 15.99 5.88
C ALA A 11 -2.07 14.96 7.00
N VAL A 12 -0.95 14.31 7.36
CA VAL A 12 -0.93 13.30 8.43
C VAL A 12 -1.37 13.89 9.78
N ARG A 13 -1.15 15.19 10.03
CA ARG A 13 -1.62 15.83 11.28
C ARG A 13 -3.15 15.87 11.40
N THR A 14 -3.90 15.80 10.29
CA THR A 14 -5.38 15.80 10.30
C THR A 14 -5.97 14.43 10.61
N LEU A 15 -5.18 13.35 10.52
CA LEU A 15 -5.62 12.02 10.90
C LEU A 15 -5.98 11.94 12.39
N THR A 16 -7.03 11.17 12.67
CA THR A 16 -7.45 10.84 14.04
C THR A 16 -6.30 10.21 14.85
N ASN A 17 -6.21 10.60 16.12
CA ASN A 17 -5.31 10.00 17.10
C ASN A 17 -5.96 8.87 17.89
N GLN A 18 -7.22 8.52 17.59
CA GLN A 18 -7.90 7.38 18.21
C GLN A 18 -7.23 6.06 17.83
N ILE A 19 -7.44 5.05 18.67
CA ILE A 19 -7.07 3.66 18.39
C ILE A 19 -7.95 3.10 17.28
N GLY A 20 -7.49 2.03 16.62
CA GLY A 20 -8.25 1.38 15.56
C GLY A 20 -7.37 0.89 14.42
N CYS A 21 -7.99 0.79 13.24
CA CYS A 21 -7.35 0.29 12.04
C CYS A 21 -7.14 1.41 11.02
N TYR A 22 -6.19 1.22 10.13
CA TYR A 22 -5.94 2.09 8.99
C TYR A 22 -5.65 1.25 7.74
N VAL A 23 -5.93 1.84 6.59
CA VAL A 23 -5.60 1.27 5.29
C VAL A 23 -4.73 2.26 4.55
N LEU A 24 -3.55 1.81 4.12
CA LEU A 24 -2.68 2.56 3.22
C LEU A 24 -3.10 2.23 1.80
N CYS A 25 -3.35 3.25 0.98
CA CYS A 25 -3.82 3.09 -0.39
C CYS A 25 -2.86 3.74 -1.38
N ASP A 26 -2.83 3.19 -2.59
CA ASP A 26 -1.96 3.66 -3.65
C ASP A 26 -2.38 4.98 -4.28
N LEU A 27 -1.66 5.38 -5.34
CA LEU A 27 -1.92 6.57 -6.15
C LEU A 27 -3.33 6.62 -6.74
N ASN A 28 -4.00 5.46 -6.90
CA ASN A 28 -5.37 5.32 -7.40
C ASN A 28 -6.39 5.07 -6.27
N ALA A 29 -6.00 5.33 -5.02
CA ALA A 29 -6.79 5.03 -3.82
C ALA A 29 -7.15 3.54 -3.66
N VAL A 30 -6.36 2.61 -4.22
CA VAL A 30 -6.56 1.17 -4.04
C VAL A 30 -5.81 0.68 -2.80
N PRO A 31 -6.46 -0.08 -1.89
CA PRO A 31 -5.80 -0.66 -0.71
C PRO A 31 -4.52 -1.44 -1.01
N LEU A 32 -3.45 -1.12 -0.28
CA LEU A 32 -2.13 -1.77 -0.33
C LEU A 32 -1.85 -2.58 0.92
N TYR A 33 -2.23 -2.04 2.07
CA TYR A 33 -1.86 -2.57 3.38
C TYR A 33 -2.91 -2.16 4.41
N VAL A 34 -3.32 -3.11 5.25
CA VAL A 34 -4.17 -2.87 6.42
C VAL A 34 -3.29 -2.93 7.66
N GLY A 35 -3.48 -2.05 8.62
CA GLY A 35 -2.77 -2.19 9.89
C GLY A 35 -3.60 -1.67 11.06
N GLN A 36 -3.12 -1.98 12.26
CA GLN A 36 -3.75 -1.54 13.50
C GLN A 36 -2.85 -0.65 14.35
N SER A 37 -3.46 0.12 15.25
CA SER A 37 -2.75 0.90 16.26
C SER A 37 -3.53 0.98 17.57
N LYS A 38 -2.85 0.65 18.67
CA LYS A 38 -3.31 0.88 20.05
C LYS A 38 -2.79 2.20 20.64
N ASP A 39 -1.83 2.83 19.97
CA ASP A 39 -1.21 4.09 20.39
C ASP A 39 -1.76 5.30 19.59
N GLY A 40 -2.76 5.05 18.73
CA GLY A 40 -3.37 6.04 17.85
C GLY A 40 -2.99 5.87 16.37
N ILE A 41 -3.98 5.96 15.48
CA ILE A 41 -3.82 5.77 14.03
C ILE A 41 -2.79 6.75 13.45
N ARG A 42 -2.93 8.06 13.74
CA ARG A 42 -1.98 9.09 13.29
C ARG A 42 -0.53 8.78 13.66
N ALA A 43 -0.28 8.34 14.90
CA ALA A 43 1.08 8.08 15.37
C ALA A 43 1.73 6.93 14.60
N ARG A 44 0.96 5.86 14.33
CA ARG A 44 1.43 4.70 13.58
C ARG A 44 1.66 5.02 12.11
N VAL A 45 0.69 5.67 11.45
CA VAL A 45 0.81 6.12 10.05
C VAL A 45 1.98 7.08 9.87
N ASN A 46 2.15 8.07 10.76
CA ASN A 46 3.28 8.98 10.70
C ASN A 46 4.63 8.25 10.77
N ARG A 47 4.74 7.23 11.62
CA ARG A 47 5.96 6.40 11.73
C ARG A 47 6.28 5.69 10.41
N HIS A 48 5.27 5.11 9.75
CA HIS A 48 5.44 4.46 8.45
C HIS A 48 5.94 5.42 7.38
N LEU A 49 5.40 6.64 7.36
CA LEU A 49 5.68 7.62 6.32
C LEU A 49 6.99 8.39 6.51
N THR A 50 7.56 8.40 7.73
CA THR A 50 8.73 9.25 8.07
C THR A 50 9.96 8.48 8.51
N SER A 51 9.84 7.18 8.83
CA SER A 51 10.94 6.39 9.37
C SER A 51 11.21 5.14 8.52
N ALA A 52 12.42 5.07 7.95
CA ALA A 52 12.92 3.86 7.30
C ALA A 52 13.05 2.66 8.25
N ARG A 53 12.96 2.89 9.57
CA ARG A 53 12.98 1.85 10.62
C ARG A 53 11.60 1.29 10.95
N SER A 54 10.53 1.80 10.33
CA SER A 54 9.24 1.14 10.45
C SER A 54 9.35 -0.29 9.92
N ASP A 55 8.78 -1.25 10.63
CA ASP A 55 8.61 -2.65 10.24
C ASP A 55 8.24 -2.86 8.76
N ILE A 56 7.17 -2.22 8.27
CA ILE A 56 6.71 -2.43 6.89
C ILE A 56 7.65 -1.83 5.83
N ILE A 57 8.49 -0.86 6.21
CA ILE A 57 9.45 -0.20 5.31
C ILE A 57 10.82 -0.89 5.39
N ALA A 58 11.25 -1.26 6.59
CA ALA A 58 12.49 -1.97 6.87
C ALA A 58 12.50 -3.35 6.22
N ASN A 59 11.36 -4.05 6.26
CA ASN A 59 11.17 -5.35 5.60
C ASN A 59 10.83 -5.22 4.10
N ARG A 60 10.86 -4.01 3.53
CA ARG A 60 10.51 -3.71 2.13
C ARG A 60 9.11 -4.18 1.72
N GLN A 61 8.18 -4.32 2.66
CA GLN A 61 6.82 -4.77 2.37
C GLN A 61 6.02 -3.71 1.62
N VAL A 62 6.22 -2.43 1.96
CA VAL A 62 5.50 -1.32 1.32
C VAL A 62 6.50 -0.26 0.85
N ASP A 63 6.29 0.24 -0.36
CA ASP A 63 7.00 1.42 -0.85
C ASP A 63 6.27 2.69 -0.38
N VAL A 64 6.95 3.52 0.41
CA VAL A 64 6.44 4.82 0.88
C VAL A 64 6.06 5.74 -0.29
N TRP A 65 6.69 5.52 -1.45
CA TRP A 65 6.43 6.28 -2.66
C TRP A 65 5.03 6.02 -3.24
N GLU A 66 4.43 4.86 -2.99
CA GLU A 66 3.09 4.49 -3.48
C GLU A 66 1.96 5.00 -2.57
N ILE A 67 2.23 5.36 -1.31
CA ILE A 67 1.16 5.71 -0.36
C ILE A 67 0.65 7.13 -0.63
N ALA A 68 -0.49 7.25 -1.32
CA ALA A 68 -1.13 8.54 -1.58
C ALA A 68 -2.33 8.82 -0.66
N HIS A 69 -3.03 7.77 -0.20
CA HIS A 69 -4.21 7.94 0.64
C HIS A 69 -4.15 7.04 1.88
N VAL A 70 -4.77 7.52 2.95
CA VAL A 70 -4.92 6.78 4.22
C VAL A 70 -6.39 6.79 4.61
N TRP A 71 -6.96 5.62 4.79
CA TRP A 71 -8.31 5.45 5.32
C TRP A 71 -8.22 5.08 6.79
N ALA A 72 -8.96 5.79 7.65
CA ALA A 72 -8.95 5.58 9.09
C ALA A 72 -10.28 4.99 9.58
N TYR A 73 -10.17 3.94 10.40
CA TYR A 73 -11.27 3.24 11.01
C TYR A 73 -11.06 3.22 12.53
N PRO A 74 -11.36 4.33 13.23
CA PRO A 74 -11.22 4.41 14.67
C PRO A 74 -12.25 3.49 15.35
N VAL A 75 -11.88 2.96 16.51
CA VAL A 75 -12.78 2.19 17.38
C VAL A 75 -12.73 2.75 18.79
N GLU A 76 -13.81 2.55 19.54
CA GLU A 76 -13.89 2.97 20.94
C GLU A 76 -13.13 2.00 21.85
N ASN A 77 -13.26 0.69 21.63
CA ASN A 77 -12.65 -0.33 22.47
C ASN A 77 -11.49 -1.04 21.76
N SER A 78 -10.40 -1.26 22.50
CA SER A 78 -9.24 -1.98 21.97
C SER A 78 -9.52 -3.44 21.57
N SER A 79 -10.62 -4.04 22.09
CA SER A 79 -11.12 -5.36 21.70
C SER A 79 -11.58 -5.41 20.25
N ASP A 80 -12.02 -4.28 19.70
CA ASP A 80 -12.67 -4.21 18.39
C ASP A 80 -11.65 -4.08 17.26
N ILE A 81 -10.39 -3.82 17.61
CA ILE A 81 -9.29 -3.62 16.65
C ILE A 81 -9.01 -4.89 15.84
N ASN A 82 -8.81 -6.04 16.49
CA ASN A 82 -8.47 -7.26 15.78
C ASN A 82 -9.61 -7.75 14.87
N PRO A 83 -10.88 -7.83 15.33
CA PRO A 83 -11.99 -8.19 14.45
C PRO A 83 -12.13 -7.27 13.23
N LEU A 84 -11.89 -5.97 13.43
CA LEU A 84 -11.94 -4.99 12.35
C LEU A 84 -10.77 -5.13 11.37
N GLU A 85 -9.55 -5.35 11.85
CA GLU A 85 -8.38 -5.61 11.00
C GLU A 85 -8.59 -6.84 10.13
N ASP A 86 -9.09 -7.93 10.73
CA ASP A 86 -9.39 -9.18 10.02
C ASP A 86 -10.46 -8.94 8.95
N ALA A 87 -11.55 -8.24 9.30
CA ALA A 87 -12.62 -7.90 8.36
C ALA A 87 -12.13 -7.03 7.20
N LEU A 88 -11.35 -5.98 7.47
CA LEU A 88 -10.75 -5.10 6.45
C LEU A 88 -9.83 -5.89 5.52
N PHE A 89 -8.96 -6.74 6.08
CA PHE A 89 -8.07 -7.57 5.27
C PHE A 89 -8.86 -8.47 4.31
N HIS A 90 -9.82 -9.24 4.82
CA HIS A 90 -10.61 -10.18 4.01
C HIS A 90 -11.53 -9.49 3.02
N ALA A 91 -11.96 -8.25 3.29
CA ALA A 91 -12.74 -7.45 2.35
C ALA A 91 -11.92 -6.90 1.17
N PHE A 92 -10.63 -6.58 1.39
CA PHE A 92 -9.80 -5.90 0.39
C PHE A 92 -8.81 -6.82 -0.32
N HIS A 93 -8.23 -7.81 0.36
CA HIS A 93 -7.22 -8.70 -0.22
C HIS A 93 -7.68 -9.42 -1.50
N PRO A 94 -8.92 -9.92 -1.62
CA PRO A 94 -9.39 -10.53 -2.86
C PRO A 94 -9.56 -9.55 -4.03
N LYS A 95 -9.76 -8.25 -3.76
CA LYS A 95 -9.94 -7.21 -4.78
C LYS A 95 -8.59 -6.72 -5.31
N SER A 96 -7.63 -6.58 -4.41
CA SER A 96 -6.25 -6.25 -4.73
C SER A 96 -5.36 -6.80 -3.63
N ALA A 97 -4.43 -7.68 -3.98
CA ALA A 97 -3.57 -8.34 -3.00
C ALA A 97 -2.87 -7.29 -2.11
N LEU A 98 -3.05 -7.48 -0.80
CA LEU A 98 -2.46 -6.66 0.25
C LEU A 98 -1.05 -7.15 0.63
N MET A 99 -0.18 -6.22 1.00
CA MET A 99 1.24 -6.45 1.35
C MET A 99 1.47 -6.93 2.78
N ASN A 100 0.41 -7.11 3.58
CA ASN A 100 0.51 -7.47 5.00
C ASN A 100 1.32 -8.74 5.27
N GLY A 101 1.46 -9.63 4.27
CA GLY A 101 2.23 -10.86 4.34
C GLY A 101 1.59 -11.97 5.18
N LYS A 102 1.01 -11.62 6.33
CA LYS A 102 0.19 -12.51 7.15
C LYS A 102 -1.27 -12.41 6.71
N VAL A 103 -1.87 -13.57 6.48
CA VAL A 103 -3.33 -13.69 6.31
C VAL A 103 -3.94 -13.89 7.70
N PRO A 104 -4.71 -12.94 8.24
CA PRO A 104 -5.46 -13.12 9.47
C PRO A 104 -6.49 -14.26 9.34
N PRO A 105 -6.93 -14.87 10.45
CA PRO A 105 -8.02 -15.83 10.40
C PRO A 105 -9.26 -15.20 9.76
N ALA A 106 -10.05 -15.99 9.04
CA ALA A 106 -11.33 -15.51 8.54
C ALA A 106 -12.21 -15.12 9.73
N PRO A 107 -12.87 -13.95 9.71
CA PRO A 107 -13.73 -13.55 10.80
C PRO A 107 -14.85 -14.59 10.96
N ALA A 108 -15.04 -15.06 12.20
CA ALA A 108 -16.02 -16.12 12.50
C ALA A 108 -17.47 -15.71 12.21
N THR A 109 -17.72 -14.41 12.12
CA THR A 109 -19.00 -13.82 11.74
C THR A 109 -18.76 -12.79 10.66
N ALA A 110 -19.62 -12.75 9.64
CA ALA A 110 -19.56 -11.70 8.63
C ALA A 110 -19.80 -10.34 9.31
N ILE A 111 -18.74 -9.56 9.47
CA ILE A 111 -18.82 -8.19 9.95
C ILE A 111 -19.17 -7.31 8.75
N ALA A 112 -20.26 -6.55 8.84
CA ALA A 112 -20.55 -5.51 7.87
C ALA A 112 -19.42 -4.47 7.95
N LEU A 113 -18.68 -4.30 6.85
CA LEU A 113 -17.54 -3.40 6.85
C LEU A 113 -18.04 -1.96 7.00
N PRO A 114 -17.56 -1.19 7.99
CA PRO A 114 -17.89 0.22 8.07
C PRO A 114 -17.25 1.00 6.91
N GLU A 115 -17.82 2.14 6.57
CA GLU A 115 -17.13 3.14 5.75
C GLU A 115 -15.99 3.78 6.57
N PRO A 116 -14.90 4.23 5.93
CA PRO A 116 -13.82 4.90 6.64
C PRO A 116 -14.34 6.20 7.27
N ALA A 117 -14.07 6.39 8.56
CA ALA A 117 -14.45 7.62 9.26
C ALA A 117 -13.66 8.84 8.72
N GLN A 118 -12.46 8.60 8.18
CA GLN A 118 -11.67 9.61 7.49
C GLN A 118 -10.94 9.01 6.30
N VAL A 119 -10.90 9.76 5.20
CA VAL A 119 -10.02 9.51 4.05
C VAL A 119 -9.11 10.73 3.92
N VAL A 120 -7.80 10.52 4.09
CA VAL A 120 -6.80 11.60 4.05
C VAL A 120 -5.82 11.33 2.93
N GLN A 121 -5.71 12.27 1.99
CA GLN A 121 -4.66 12.28 0.98
C GLN A 121 -3.36 12.79 1.60
N VAL A 122 -2.30 11.98 1.55
CA VAL A 122 -1.00 12.25 2.17
C VAL A 122 0.12 12.53 1.14
N MET A 123 -0.28 12.82 -0.09
CA MET A 123 0.58 13.17 -1.22
C MET A 123 -0.07 14.29 -2.03
N ALA A 124 0.68 15.29 -2.50
CA ALA A 124 0.10 16.40 -3.25
C ALA A 124 -0.47 15.94 -4.61
N ASP A 125 -1.51 16.60 -5.13
CA ASP A 125 -2.13 16.23 -6.41
C ASP A 125 -1.13 16.22 -7.58
N GLY A 126 -0.25 17.21 -7.64
CA GLY A 126 0.81 17.27 -8.66
C GLY A 126 1.80 16.11 -8.55
N GLU A 127 2.13 15.70 -7.32
CA GLU A 127 2.99 14.54 -7.06
C GLU A 127 2.27 13.25 -7.48
N ILE A 128 0.98 13.08 -7.17
CA ILE A 128 0.19 11.91 -7.61
C ILE A 128 0.14 11.86 -9.14
N ALA A 129 -0.21 12.97 -9.79
CA ALA A 129 -0.37 13.05 -11.24
C ALA A 129 0.93 12.68 -11.98
N GLU A 130 2.08 13.17 -11.51
CA GLU A 130 3.37 12.82 -12.09
C GLU A 130 3.71 11.35 -11.85
N LYS A 131 3.51 10.86 -10.63
CA LYS A 131 3.83 9.47 -10.28
C LYS A 131 2.92 8.42 -10.93
N LEU A 132 1.75 8.83 -11.42
CA LEU A 132 0.86 7.97 -12.19
C LEU A 132 1.39 7.65 -13.59
N ASP A 133 2.35 8.42 -14.11
CA ASP A 133 2.99 8.13 -15.39
C ASP A 133 3.57 6.70 -15.39
N PRO A 134 3.09 5.79 -16.25
CA PRO A 134 3.60 4.42 -16.32
C PRO A 134 5.11 4.35 -16.56
N ALA A 135 5.70 5.32 -17.27
CA ALA A 135 7.14 5.39 -17.53
C ALA A 135 7.95 5.70 -16.26
N LEU A 136 7.33 6.31 -15.24
CA LEU A 136 7.94 6.55 -13.94
C LEU A 136 7.58 5.47 -12.93
N ARG A 137 6.31 5.05 -12.91
CA ARG A 137 5.78 4.11 -11.92
C ARG A 137 6.33 2.70 -12.10
N LEU A 138 6.33 2.16 -13.32
CA LEU A 138 6.77 0.77 -13.54
C LEU A 138 8.24 0.56 -13.15
N PRO A 139 9.21 1.39 -13.59
CA PRO A 139 10.61 1.20 -13.19
C PRO A 139 10.81 1.29 -11.67
N ARG A 140 10.10 2.20 -10.99
CA ARG A 140 10.15 2.32 -9.53
C ARG A 140 9.65 1.06 -8.84
N GLN A 141 8.54 0.49 -9.33
CA GLN A 141 7.96 -0.73 -8.77
C GLN A 141 8.81 -1.97 -9.07
N ALA A 142 9.45 -2.04 -10.24
CA ALA A 142 10.41 -3.10 -10.57
C ALA A 142 11.63 -3.06 -9.64
N GLU A 143 12.16 -1.86 -9.38
CA GLU A 143 13.26 -1.66 -8.41
C GLU A 143 12.84 -2.07 -7.00
N HIS A 144 11.66 -1.66 -6.54
CA HIS A 144 11.16 -2.07 -5.22
C HIS A 144 10.94 -3.59 -5.13
N TYR A 145 10.44 -4.21 -6.20
CA TYR A 145 10.30 -5.67 -6.28
C TYR A 145 11.65 -6.38 -6.16
N SER A 146 12.68 -5.90 -6.87
CA SER A 146 14.06 -6.39 -6.74
C SER A 146 14.56 -6.30 -5.29
N GLN A 147 14.28 -5.18 -4.60
CA GLN A 147 14.69 -4.97 -3.22
C GLN A 147 14.02 -5.95 -2.23
N ILE A 148 12.73 -6.22 -2.37
CA ILE A 148 12.04 -7.18 -1.49
C ILE A 148 12.49 -8.62 -1.75
N VAL A 149 12.74 -9.00 -3.01
CA VAL A 149 13.32 -10.31 -3.36
C VAL A 149 14.72 -10.44 -2.75
N GLY A 150 15.57 -9.43 -2.89
CA GLY A 150 16.90 -9.41 -2.28
C GLY A 150 16.83 -9.52 -0.74
N HIS A 151 15.90 -8.79 -0.11
CA HIS A 151 15.69 -8.89 1.34
C HIS A 151 15.23 -10.29 1.78
N PHE A 152 14.33 -10.93 1.02
CA PHE A 152 13.88 -12.29 1.29
C PHE A 152 15.01 -13.31 1.23
N LEU A 153 15.86 -13.23 0.21
CA LEU A 153 16.97 -14.16 0.01
C LEU A 153 18.12 -13.95 0.99
N ALA A 154 18.46 -12.69 1.28
CA ALA A 154 19.67 -12.34 2.04
C ALA A 154 19.43 -12.09 3.53
N VAL A 155 18.20 -11.72 3.94
CA VAL A 155 17.93 -11.25 5.31
C VAL A 155 16.85 -12.08 6.01
N LYS A 156 15.66 -12.20 5.42
CA LYS A 156 14.50 -12.82 6.09
C LYS A 156 13.65 -13.62 5.12
N ASN A 157 13.90 -14.93 5.08
CA ASN A 157 13.04 -15.90 4.39
C ASN A 157 11.83 -16.23 5.26
N SER A 158 10.77 -15.41 5.20
CA SER A 158 9.51 -15.65 5.90
C SER A 158 8.32 -15.73 4.96
N ARG A 159 7.29 -16.49 5.36
CA ARG A 159 6.01 -16.57 4.64
C ARG A 159 5.37 -15.19 4.45
N GLU A 160 5.56 -14.30 5.42
CA GLU A 160 5.06 -12.93 5.35
C GLU A 160 5.68 -12.15 4.18
N ILE A 161 7.00 -12.24 4.02
CA ILE A 161 7.68 -11.55 2.91
C ILE A 161 7.33 -12.23 1.60
N ALA A 162 7.24 -13.57 1.56
CA ALA A 162 6.80 -14.29 0.36
C ALA A 162 5.39 -13.85 -0.10
N GLY A 163 4.44 -13.66 0.81
CA GLY A 163 3.12 -13.13 0.48
C GLY A 163 3.15 -11.70 -0.06
N ALA A 164 4.03 -10.84 0.49
CA ALA A 164 4.22 -9.49 -0.04
C ALA A 164 4.88 -9.48 -1.43
N ILE A 165 5.85 -10.38 -1.70
CA ILE A 165 6.46 -10.55 -3.03
C ILE A 165 5.39 -10.86 -4.07
N GLU A 166 4.51 -11.82 -3.78
CA GLU A 166 3.42 -12.19 -4.70
C GLU A 166 2.49 -11.00 -4.98
N ALA A 167 2.07 -10.29 -3.94
CA ALA A 167 1.22 -9.11 -4.09
C ALA A 167 1.88 -8.00 -4.92
N HIS A 168 3.20 -7.78 -4.75
CA HIS A 168 3.97 -6.85 -5.58
C HIS A 168 4.07 -7.32 -7.03
N PHE A 169 4.28 -8.61 -7.28
CA PHE A 169 4.37 -9.14 -8.63
C PHE A 169 3.06 -8.96 -9.41
N GLN A 170 1.91 -9.23 -8.78
CA GLN A 170 0.59 -9.00 -9.40
C GLN A 170 0.37 -7.53 -9.78
N ARG A 171 0.84 -6.59 -8.94
CA ARG A 171 0.79 -5.16 -9.25
C ARG A 171 1.75 -4.79 -10.37
N LEU A 172 2.97 -5.32 -10.35
CA LEU A 172 3.97 -5.10 -11.39
C LEU A 172 3.45 -5.55 -12.76
N GLN A 173 2.78 -6.70 -12.84
CA GLN A 173 2.13 -7.16 -14.07
C GLN A 173 1.05 -6.18 -14.57
N ARG A 174 0.31 -5.54 -13.65
CA ARG A 174 -0.70 -4.54 -14.01
C ARG A 174 -0.06 -3.29 -14.59
N TYR A 175 0.95 -2.73 -13.92
CA TYR A 175 1.66 -1.54 -14.38
C TYR A 175 2.42 -1.81 -15.69
N HIS A 176 2.93 -3.03 -15.87
CA HIS A 176 3.55 -3.45 -17.13
C HIS A 176 2.55 -3.40 -18.29
N ARG A 177 1.35 -3.96 -18.10
CA ARG A 177 0.27 -3.88 -19.12
C ARG A 177 -0.16 -2.45 -19.41
N GLU A 178 -0.14 -1.57 -18.40
CA GLU A 178 -0.43 -0.14 -18.60
C GLU A 178 0.65 0.55 -19.43
N LEU A 179 1.93 0.28 -19.16
CA LEU A 179 3.04 0.81 -19.96
C LEU A 179 2.96 0.34 -21.42
N LEU A 180 2.66 -0.94 -21.67
CA LEU A 180 2.58 -1.47 -23.04
C LEU A 180 1.50 -0.80 -23.89
N LYS A 181 0.45 -0.25 -23.27
CA LYS A 181 -0.59 0.53 -23.99
C LYS A 181 -0.07 1.87 -24.50
N LEU A 182 1.07 2.35 -24.01
CA LEU A 182 1.73 3.56 -24.52
C LEU A 182 2.59 3.27 -25.76
N GLY A 183 2.81 2.00 -26.10
CA GLY A 183 3.51 1.61 -27.31
C GLY A 183 2.74 2.10 -28.54
N GLN A 184 3.44 2.83 -29.42
CA GLN A 184 2.98 3.06 -30.79
C GLN A 184 3.31 1.82 -31.62
N GLU A 185 2.59 1.59 -32.72
CA GLU A 185 3.00 0.60 -33.73
C GLU A 185 4.44 0.90 -34.15
N ILE A 186 5.31 -0.10 -34.04
CA ILE A 186 6.70 0.01 -34.49
C ILE A 186 6.68 -0.23 -36.00
N GLU A 187 7.33 0.63 -36.78
CA GLU A 187 7.55 0.41 -38.22
C GLU A 187 8.15 -0.98 -38.44
N GLY A 188 7.37 -1.89 -39.03
CA GLY A 188 7.69 -3.32 -39.18
C GLY A 188 6.66 -4.30 -38.63
N ASP A 189 5.64 -3.83 -37.88
CA ASP A 189 4.54 -4.69 -37.37
C ASP A 189 3.51 -5.06 -38.47
N GLN A 190 3.57 -4.39 -39.63
CA GLN A 190 2.83 -4.78 -40.83
C GLN A 190 3.65 -5.79 -41.65
N GLY A 191 3.54 -7.06 -41.24
CA GLY A 191 3.62 -8.27 -42.05
C GLY A 191 4.64 -8.36 -43.20
N GLU A 192 5.63 -9.23 -43.03
CA GLU A 192 6.10 -10.06 -44.14
C GLU A 192 5.56 -11.49 -43.97
N GLY A 193 4.60 -11.82 -44.84
CA GLY A 193 4.38 -13.13 -45.49
C GLY A 193 4.29 -14.39 -44.65
#